data_AF-A0A0B5BEL3-F1
#
_entry.id   AF-A0A0B5BEL3-F1
#
_cell.length_a   1.000
_cell.length_b   1.000
_cell.length_c   1.000
_cell.angle_alpha   90.00
_cell.angle_beta   90.00
_cell.angle_gamma   90.00
#
_symmetry.space_group_name_H-M   'P 1'
#
loop_
_entity.id
_entity.type
_entity.pdbx_description
1 polymer ?
#
loop_
_entity_poly.entity_id
_entity_poly.type
_entity_poly.pdbx_seq_one_letter_code
_entity_poly.pdbx_strand_id
1 'polypeptide(L)'
;MNSRKTAVIFIGFVHDFAAGYWLALMVAIGLMHRLHGSHPEVTGILNGIERNFFWQSIGAMGAIAATGAGRMFTYVENWYGPDAERVRRRMLVVKHLFLATVFAAGYLVIYPMVFH
;
A
#
# COMPACT_ATOMS: atom_id res chain seq x y z
N MET A 1 15.13 -13.42 -22.82
CA MET A 1 14.72 -12.28 -21.97
C MET A 1 15.76 -12.12 -20.86
N ASN A 2 16.31 -10.92 -20.62
CA ASN A 2 17.37 -10.71 -19.62
C ASN A 2 16.77 -10.80 -18.20
N SER A 3 17.30 -11.69 -17.35
CA SER A 3 16.82 -11.95 -15.98
C SER A 3 16.70 -10.68 -15.14
N ARG A 4 17.62 -9.72 -15.33
CA ARG A 4 17.58 -8.42 -14.65
C ARG A 4 16.34 -7.60 -15.03
N LYS A 5 15.98 -7.56 -16.31
CA LYS A 5 14.79 -6.82 -16.78
C LYS A 5 13.51 -7.46 -16.25
N THR A 6 13.44 -8.80 -16.22
CA THR A 6 12.33 -9.53 -15.61
C THR A 6 12.15 -9.17 -14.13
N ALA A 7 13.25 -9.12 -13.36
CA ALA A 7 13.20 -8.75 -11.95
C ALA A 7 12.69 -7.31 -11.73
N VAL A 8 13.15 -6.35 -12.55
CA VAL A 8 12.65 -4.96 -12.49
C VAL A 8 11.14 -4.89 -12.72
N ILE A 9 10.64 -5.57 -13.75
CA ILE A 9 9.20 -5.59 -14.08
C ILE A 9 8.42 -6.26 -12.96
N PHE A 10 8.90 -7.39 -12.44
CA PHE A 10 8.22 -8.14 -11.38
C PHE A 10 8.14 -7.35 -10.07
N ILE A 11 9.26 -6.75 -9.62
CA ILE A 11 9.26 -5.86 -8.44
C ILE A 11 8.31 -4.68 -8.66
N GLY A 12 8.28 -4.16 -9.90
CA GLY A 12 7.31 -3.17 -10.35
C GLY A 12 5.88 -3.61 -10.07
N PHE A 13 5.48 -4.74 -10.65
CA PHE A 13 4.16 -5.32 -10.53
C PHE A 13 3.75 -5.60 -9.09
N VAL A 14 4.61 -6.24 -8.29
CA VAL A 14 4.31 -6.58 -6.89
C VAL A 14 4.06 -5.33 -6.06
N HIS A 15 4.86 -4.28 -6.25
CA HIS A 15 4.69 -3.01 -5.54
C HIS A 15 3.33 -2.37 -5.83
N ASP A 16 2.95 -2.29 -7.11
CA ASP A 16 1.71 -1.64 -7.54
C ASP A 16 0.48 -2.48 -7.15
N PHE A 17 0.57 -3.81 -7.27
CA PHE A 17 -0.46 -4.74 -6.78
C PHE A 17 -0.66 -4.62 -5.27
N ALA A 18 0.43 -4.61 -4.49
CA ALA A 18 0.34 -4.51 -3.03
C ALA A 18 -0.29 -3.18 -2.59
N ALA A 19 -0.03 -2.08 -3.29
CA ALA A 19 -0.67 -0.79 -3.03
C ALA A 19 -2.19 -0.84 -3.29
N GLY A 20 -2.61 -1.44 -4.41
CA GLY A 20 -4.04 -1.63 -4.71
C GLY A 20 -4.72 -2.55 -3.71
N TYR A 21 -4.07 -3.65 -3.33
CA TYR A 21 -4.56 -4.58 -2.33
C TYR A 21 -4.68 -3.93 -0.94
N TRP A 22 -3.69 -3.12 -0.52
CA TRP A 22 -3.78 -2.35 0.72
C TRP A 22 -5.01 -1.45 0.74
N LEU A 23 -5.25 -0.69 -0.35
CA LEU A 23 -6.41 0.20 -0.43
C LEU A 23 -7.73 -0.57 -0.38
N ALA A 24 -7.81 -1.72 -1.07
CA ALA A 24 -8.99 -2.57 -1.04
C ALA A 24 -9.30 -3.07 0.38
N LEU A 25 -8.28 -3.44 1.16
CA LEU A 25 -8.45 -3.85 2.56
C LEU A 25 -8.97 -2.70 3.43
N MET A 26 -8.42 -1.48 3.28
CA MET A 26 -8.91 -0.30 4.03
C MET A 26 -10.39 -0.05 3.77
N VAL A 27 -10.80 -0.09 2.49
CA VAL A 27 -12.20 0.10 2.10
C VAL A 27 -13.09 -1.02 2.64
N ALA A 28 -12.64 -2.27 2.53
CA ALA A 28 -13.38 -3.42 3.03
C ALA A 28 -13.62 -3.34 4.54
N ILE A 29 -12.60 -2.98 5.33
CA ILE A 29 -12.74 -2.75 6.78
C ILE A 29 -13.77 -1.66 7.04
N GLY A 30 -13.67 -0.51 6.38
CA GLY A 30 -14.62 0.59 6.57
C GLY A 30 -16.06 0.24 6.20
N LEU A 31 -16.27 -0.63 5.20
CA LEU A 31 -17.60 -1.12 4.82
C LEU A 31 -18.15 -2.13 5.83
N MET A 32 -17.33 -3.09 6.28
CA MET A 32 -17.75 -4.10 7.27
C MET A 32 -18.10 -3.45 8.61
N HIS A 33 -17.31 -2.46 9.05
CA HIS A 33 -17.54 -1.81 10.33
C HIS A 33 -18.89 -1.10 10.39
N ARG A 34 -19.37 -0.57 9.24
CA ARG A 34 -20.71 0.03 9.14
C ARG A 34 -21.83 -0.98 9.34
N LEU A 35 -21.60 -2.27 9.06
CA LEU A 35 -22.60 -3.32 9.25
C LEU A 35 -22.80 -3.71 10.72
N HIS A 36 -21.88 -3.34 11.62
CA HIS A 36 -22.01 -3.64 13.06
C HIS A 36 -23.27 -3.00 13.67
N GLY A 37 -23.66 -1.81 13.19
CA GLY A 37 -24.84 -1.11 13.70
C GLY A 37 -26.17 -1.69 13.23
N SER A 38 -26.19 -2.39 12.08
CA SER A 38 -27.41 -2.93 11.50
C SER A 38 -27.60 -4.44 11.71
N HIS A 39 -26.51 -5.17 12.00
CA HIS A 39 -26.54 -6.63 12.18
C HIS A 39 -25.71 -7.09 13.40
N PRO A 40 -26.20 -6.85 14.64
CA PRO A 40 -25.50 -7.23 15.86
C PRO A 40 -25.17 -8.73 15.94
N GLU A 41 -25.98 -9.57 15.30
CA GLU A 41 -25.86 -11.03 15.27
C GLU A 41 -24.57 -11.53 14.59
N VAL A 42 -23.97 -10.74 13.70
CA VAL A 42 -22.72 -11.11 12.99
C VAL A 42 -21.50 -10.29 13.42
N THR A 43 -21.66 -9.31 14.32
CA THR A 43 -20.57 -8.41 14.74
C THR A 43 -19.33 -9.15 15.23
N GLY A 44 -19.49 -10.26 15.97
CA GLY A 44 -18.35 -11.06 16.43
C GLY A 44 -17.53 -11.67 15.28
N ILE A 45 -18.21 -12.12 14.21
CA ILE A 45 -17.56 -12.68 13.01
C ILE A 45 -16.87 -11.57 12.23
N LEU A 46 -17.56 -10.43 12.04
CA LEU A 46 -17.03 -9.27 11.32
C LEU A 46 -15.77 -8.71 12.00
N ASN A 47 -15.76 -8.59 13.32
CA ASN A 47 -14.58 -8.21 14.10
C ASN A 47 -13.37 -9.11 13.82
N GLY A 48 -13.59 -10.43 13.72
CA GLY A 48 -12.54 -11.39 13.38
C GLY A 48 -11.98 -11.18 11.97
N ILE A 49 -12.85 -10.90 10.99
CA ILE A 49 -12.45 -10.65 9.60
C ILE A 49 -11.71 -9.30 9.50
N GLU A 50 -12.21 -8.26 10.15
CA GLU A 50 -11.59 -6.93 10.19
C GLU A 50 -10.16 -6.98 10.74
N ARG A 51 -9.94 -7.69 11.85
CA ARG A 51 -8.59 -7.88 12.41
C ARG A 51 -7.67 -8.64 11.45
N ASN A 52 -8.19 -9.66 10.77
CA ASN A 52 -7.41 -10.36 9.75
C ASN A 52 -7.04 -9.45 8.57
N PHE A 53 -7.97 -8.61 8.10
CA PHE A 53 -7.72 -7.66 7.01
C PHE A 53 -6.72 -6.57 7.44
N PHE A 54 -6.77 -6.12 8.69
CA PHE A 54 -5.79 -5.19 9.25
C PHE A 54 -4.38 -5.77 9.24
N TRP A 55 -4.20 -7.02 9.70
CA TRP A 55 -2.87 -7.65 9.66
C TRP A 55 -2.39 -7.92 8.23
N GLN A 56 -3.30 -8.27 7.32
CA GLN A 56 -2.99 -8.38 5.90
C GLN A 56 -2.57 -7.04 5.29
N SER A 57 -3.17 -5.92 5.72
CA SER A 57 -2.78 -4.59 5.22
C SER A 57 -1.40 -4.18 5.73
N ILE A 58 -1.02 -4.58 6.94
CA ILE A 58 0.35 -4.43 7.45
C ILE A 58 1.32 -5.26 6.59
N GLY A 59 0.96 -6.50 6.25
CA GLY A 59 1.73 -7.32 5.32
C GLY A 59 1.89 -6.64 3.94
N ALA A 60 0.82 -6.09 3.38
CA ALA A 60 0.84 -5.35 2.13
C ALA A 60 1.76 -4.12 2.21
N MET A 61 1.71 -3.37 3.32
CA MET A 61 2.63 -2.25 3.58
C MET A 61 4.10 -2.71 3.59
N GLY A 62 4.39 -3.83 4.27
CA GLY A 62 5.73 -4.42 4.26
C GLY A 62 6.20 -4.76 2.85
N ALA A 63 5.33 -5.34 2.02
CA ALA A 63 5.63 -5.63 0.62
C ALA A 63 5.88 -4.36 -0.21
N ILE A 64 5.08 -3.30 -0.02
CA ILE A 64 5.27 -1.99 -0.68
C ILE A 64 6.63 -1.39 -0.31
N ALA A 65 6.99 -1.41 0.98
CA ALA A 65 8.27 -0.89 1.46
C ALA A 65 9.46 -1.68 0.89
N ALA A 66 9.42 -3.02 0.97
CA ALA A 66 10.48 -3.89 0.47
C ALA A 66 10.69 -3.73 -1.04
N THR A 67 9.61 -3.73 -1.82
CA THR A 67 9.68 -3.54 -3.27
C THR A 67 10.04 -2.10 -3.66
N GLY A 68 9.60 -1.11 -2.89
CA GLY A 68 9.97 0.29 -3.05
C GLY A 68 11.48 0.50 -2.84
N ALA A 69 12.06 -0.12 -1.81
CA ALA A 69 13.51 -0.14 -1.60
C ALA A 69 14.24 -0.87 -2.74
N GLY A 70 13.70 -2.00 -3.22
CA GLY A 70 14.22 -2.73 -4.38
C GLY A 70 14.27 -1.90 -5.67
N ARG A 71 13.32 -0.95 -5.84
CA ARG A 71 13.33 0.01 -6.96
C ARG A 71 14.49 1.00 -6.92
N MET A 72 15.12 1.25 -5.76
CA MET A 72 16.32 2.09 -5.67
C MET A 72 17.56 1.44 -6.31
N PHE A 73 17.66 0.12 -6.27
CA PHE A 73 18.81 -0.64 -6.78
C PHE A 73 18.65 -1.12 -8.22
N THR A 74 17.43 -1.08 -8.76
CA THR A 74 17.11 -1.53 -10.12
C THR A 74 16.98 -0.40 -11.13
N TYR A 75 17.25 0.84 -10.70
CA TYR A 75 17.12 2.03 -11.51
C TYR A 75 18.14 2.05 -12.67
N VAL A 76 17.64 2.28 -13.88
CA VAL A 76 18.44 2.34 -15.11
C VAL A 76 18.63 3.81 -15.51
N GLU A 77 19.83 4.14 -15.94
CA GLU A 77 20.34 5.51 -16.13
C GLU A 77 19.52 6.40 -17.10
N ASN A 78 19.38 7.66 -16.68
CA ASN A 78 19.25 8.92 -17.43
C ASN A 78 18.69 8.92 -18.87
N TRP A 79 17.47 8.41 -19.08
CA TRP A 79 16.81 8.47 -20.40
C TRP A 79 16.33 9.87 -20.82
N TYR A 80 16.08 10.79 -19.88
CA TYR A 80 15.37 12.07 -20.13
C TYR A 80 16.25 13.34 -20.07
N GLY A 81 17.56 13.20 -19.84
CA GLY A 81 18.49 14.32 -19.67
C GLY A 81 18.54 14.90 -18.23
N PRO A 82 19.59 15.70 -17.91
CA PRO A 82 19.91 16.08 -16.53
C PRO A 82 18.82 16.87 -15.79
N ASP A 83 18.14 17.78 -16.48
CA ASP A 83 17.09 18.61 -15.88
C ASP A 83 15.81 17.82 -15.59
N ALA A 84 15.42 16.92 -16.49
CA ALA A 84 14.26 16.05 -16.30
C ALA A 84 14.47 15.09 -15.13
N GLU A 85 15.70 14.59 -14.93
CA GLU A 85 16.02 13.72 -13.78
C GLU A 85 15.95 14.49 -12.45
N ARG A 86 16.35 15.76 -12.40
CA ARG A 86 16.21 16.61 -11.19
C ARG A 86 14.74 16.82 -10.84
N VAL A 87 13.88 17.13 -11.82
CA VAL A 87 12.43 17.27 -11.62
C VAL A 87 11.83 15.95 -11.16
N ARG A 88 12.19 14.85 -11.82
CA ARG A 88 11.71 13.51 -11.48
C ARG A 88 12.04 13.09 -10.05
N ARG A 89 13.27 13.34 -9.59
CA ARG A 89 13.66 13.06 -8.19
C ARG A 89 12.84 13.86 -7.18
N ARG A 90 12.60 15.15 -7.44
CA ARG A 90 11.72 15.97 -6.60
C ARG A 90 10.30 15.41 -6.57
N MET A 91 9.75 15.06 -7.73
CA MET A 91 8.41 14.46 -7.81
C MET A 91 8.32 13.10 -7.11
N LEU A 92 9.39 12.30 -7.12
CA LEU A 92 9.44 11.06 -6.36
C LEU A 92 9.38 11.32 -4.85
N VAL A 93 10.11 12.31 -4.34
CA VAL A 93 10.03 12.68 -2.92
C VAL A 93 8.62 13.14 -2.57
N VAL A 94 8.04 14.04 -3.37
CA VAL A 94 6.66 14.52 -3.16
C VAL A 94 5.66 13.37 -3.16
N LYS A 95 5.77 12.43 -4.13
CA LYS A 95 4.93 11.23 -4.19
C LYS A 95 5.03 10.41 -2.91
N HIS A 96 6.23 10.15 -2.39
CA HIS A 96 6.40 9.32 -1.20
C HIS A 96 5.89 10.01 0.05
N LEU A 97 6.09 11.32 0.19
CA LEU A 97 5.52 12.09 1.30
C LEU A 97 3.99 12.04 1.27
N PHE A 98 3.40 12.31 0.11
CA PHE A 98 1.96 12.22 -0.08
C PHE A 98 1.42 10.83 0.26
N LEU A 99 2.02 9.77 -0.30
CA LEU A 99 1.61 8.40 -0.03
C LEU A 99 1.78 8.04 1.44
N ALA A 100 2.89 8.41 2.08
CA ALA A 100 3.11 8.17 3.51
C ALA A 100 2.01 8.81 4.37
N THR A 101 1.60 10.04 4.04
CA THR A 101 0.46 10.70 4.71
C THR A 101 -0.85 9.94 4.48
N VAL A 102 -1.14 9.52 3.25
CA VAL A 102 -2.35 8.73 2.93
C VAL A 102 -2.37 7.40 3.70
N PHE A 103 -1.24 6.70 3.76
CA PHE A 103 -1.11 5.46 4.50
C PHE A 103 -1.31 5.67 6.01
N ALA A 104 -0.67 6.69 6.59
CA ALA A 104 -0.82 7.02 8.00
C ALA A 104 -2.27 7.40 8.33
N ALA A 105 -2.89 8.26 7.53
CA ALA A 105 -4.29 8.65 7.70
C ALA A 105 -5.24 7.44 7.59
N GLY A 106 -5.00 6.54 6.63
CA GLY A 106 -5.76 5.30 6.50
C GLY A 106 -5.74 4.48 7.79
N TYR A 107 -4.55 4.23 8.36
CA TYR A 107 -4.41 3.51 9.62
C TYR A 107 -5.04 4.25 10.82
N LEU A 108 -4.90 5.58 10.89
CA LEU A 108 -5.57 6.37 11.94
C LEU A 108 -7.09 6.23 11.89
N VAL A 109 -7.67 6.10 10.70
CA VAL A 109 -9.12 5.91 10.52
C VAL A 109 -9.55 4.49 10.86
N ILE A 110 -8.86 3.46 10.36
CA ILE A 110 -9.32 2.08 10.50
C ILE A 110 -8.92 1.44 11.84
N TYR A 111 -7.88 1.91 12.52
CA TYR A 111 -7.43 1.35 13.80
C TYR A 111 -8.54 1.34 14.86
N PRO A 112 -9.24 2.46 15.15
CA PRO A 112 -10.35 2.44 16.09
C PRO A 112 -11.54 1.61 15.62
N MET A 113 -11.70 1.38 14.30
CA MET A 113 -12.75 0.51 13.78
C MET A 113 -12.46 -0.97 14.07
N VAL A 114 -11.20 -1.38 14.00
CA VAL A 114 -10.80 -2.80 14.14
C VAL A 114 -10.60 -3.22 15.61
N PHE A 115 -10.15 -2.30 16.46
CA PHE A 115 -9.75 -2.57 17.84
C PHE A 115 -10.66 -1.90 18.89
N HIS A 116 -11.95 -1.77 18.60
CA HIS A 116 -12.97 -1.38 19.57
C HIS A 116 -13.40 -2.54 20.47
#